data_AF-A0A7V7QIE3-F1
#
_entry.id   AF-A0A7V7QIE3-F1
#
_cell.length_a   1.000
_cell.length_b   1.000
_cell.length_c   1.000
_cell.angle_alpha   90.00
_cell.angle_beta   90.00
_cell.angle_gamma   90.00
#
_symmetry.space_group_name_H-M   'P 1'
#
loop_
_entity.id
_entity.type
_entity.pdbx_description
1 polymer ?
#
loop_
_entity_poly.entity_id
_entity_poly.type
_entity_poly.pdbx_seq_one_letter_code
_entity_poly.pdbx_strand_id
1 'polypeptide(L)'
;MDMRYLMYAFANKYYYVPQRKNTRKTMLDVPQLPEGWINKLDDNRHWMYCFRKGTVLPKQGWKIHLSCLVEDAQKTLDTSVPIFLKIMLCLSMFALALS
;
A
#
# COMPACT_ATOMS: atom_id res chain seq x y z
N MET A 1 30.65 -11.92 2.20
CA MET A 1 29.62 -10.87 2.11
C MET A 1 30.25 -9.63 1.52
N ASP A 2 29.56 -8.98 0.60
CA ASP A 2 30.06 -7.76 -0.05
C ASP A 2 29.82 -6.54 0.85
N MET A 3 30.92 -5.94 1.32
CA MET A 3 30.92 -4.84 2.28
C MET A 3 30.34 -3.54 1.72
N ARG A 4 30.12 -3.43 0.39
CA ARG A 4 29.50 -2.25 -0.24
C ARG A 4 28.08 -2.02 0.24
N TYR A 5 27.35 -3.08 0.61
CA TYR A 5 25.97 -2.96 1.07
C TYR A 5 25.84 -2.53 2.53
N LEU A 6 26.93 -2.55 3.30
CA LEU A 6 26.96 -2.14 4.71
C LEU A 6 26.52 -0.68 4.88
N MET A 7 26.74 0.17 3.87
CA MET A 7 26.34 1.57 3.88
C MET A 7 24.82 1.78 3.89
N TYR A 8 24.03 0.81 3.42
CA TYR A 8 22.56 0.87 3.44
C TYR A 8 21.96 0.30 4.74
N ALA A 9 22.77 -0.37 5.57
CA ALA A 9 22.32 -0.97 6.83
C ALA A 9 22.31 0.05 8.01
N PHE A 10 22.91 1.22 7.84
CA PHE A 10 22.95 2.27 8.87
C PHE A 10 21.80 3.27 8.66
N ALA A 11 20.93 3.39 9.67
CA ALA A 11 19.77 4.29 9.69
C ALA A 11 20.10 5.80 9.55
N ASN A 12 21.37 6.19 9.70
CA ASN A 12 21.81 7.58 9.79
C ASN A 12 22.39 8.14 8.47
N LYS A 13 22.10 7.51 7.32
CA LYS A 13 22.46 8.06 6.01
C LYS A 13 21.23 8.61 5.31
N TYR A 14 21.45 9.72 4.63
CA TYR A 14 20.61 10.62 3.82
C TYR A 14 19.39 10.06 3.07
N TYR A 15 19.15 8.75 3.09
CA TYR A 15 18.02 8.06 2.47
C TYR A 15 16.82 7.89 3.41
N TYR A 16 17.03 7.81 4.73
CA TYR A 16 15.96 7.65 5.73
C TYR A 16 15.95 8.83 6.70
N VAL A 17 15.35 9.94 6.28
CA VAL A 17 14.92 10.95 7.25
C VAL A 17 13.68 10.40 7.94
N PRO A 18 13.68 10.15 9.26
CA PRO A 18 12.46 9.78 9.94
C PRO A 18 11.46 10.92 9.75
N GLN A 19 10.36 10.65 9.05
CA GLN A 19 9.31 11.63 8.85
C GLN A 19 8.94 12.19 10.24
N ARG A 20 9.05 13.52 10.40
CA ARG A 20 8.49 14.23 11.56
C ARG A 20 7.04 13.75 11.69
N LYS A 21 6.57 13.51 12.91
CA LYS A 21 5.24 12.97 13.27
C LYS A 21 4.05 13.86 12.82
N ASN A 22 4.06 14.38 11.60
CA ASN A 22 2.88 14.75 10.87
C ASN A 22 2.38 13.50 10.17
N THR A 23 1.83 12.58 10.96
CA THR A 23 0.93 11.54 10.47
C THR A 23 -0.34 12.25 10.01
N ARG A 24 -0.25 13.03 8.93
CA ARG A 24 -1.43 13.29 8.09
C ARG A 24 -1.83 11.91 7.66
N LYS A 25 -2.86 11.38 8.33
CA LYS A 25 -3.47 10.10 8.01
C LYS A 25 -3.53 10.04 6.49
N THR A 26 -2.91 9.02 5.90
CA THR A 26 -2.98 8.73 4.48
C THR A 26 -4.43 8.30 4.19
N MET A 27 -5.37 9.24 4.31
CA MET A 27 -6.77 9.05 3.99
C MET A 27 -6.90 9.27 2.49
N LEU A 28 -6.30 8.37 1.71
CA LEU A 28 -6.83 8.18 0.37
C LEU A 28 -8.21 7.56 0.52
N ASP A 29 -9.16 8.07 -0.24
CA ASP A 29 -10.51 7.58 -0.23
C ASP A 29 -10.55 6.20 -0.89
N VAL A 30 -11.21 5.29 -0.19
CA VAL A 30 -11.48 3.94 -0.68
C VAL A 30 -12.71 4.03 -1.57
N PRO A 31 -12.65 3.58 -2.82
CA PRO A 31 -13.85 3.46 -3.62
C PRO A 31 -14.82 2.44 -2.97
N GLN A 32 -16.11 2.63 -3.25
CA GLN A 32 -17.17 1.77 -2.71
C GLN A 32 -16.91 0.31 -3.08
N LEU A 33 -16.82 -0.55 -2.07
CA LEU A 33 -16.56 -1.96 -2.25
C LEU A 33 -17.84 -2.70 -2.66
N PRO A 34 -17.77 -3.64 -3.63
CA PRO A 34 -18.91 -4.47 -3.99
C PRO A 34 -19.38 -5.37 -2.85
N GLU A 35 -20.58 -5.91 -2.95
CA GLU A 35 -21.11 -6.85 -1.96
C GLU A 35 -20.17 -8.05 -1.75
N GLY A 36 -19.97 -8.43 -0.49
CA GLY A 36 -19.10 -9.52 -0.10
C GLY A 36 -17.61 -9.16 -0.04
N TRP A 37 -17.22 -7.92 -0.31
CA TRP A 37 -15.88 -7.41 -0.01
C TRP A 37 -15.84 -6.75 1.36
N ILE A 38 -14.69 -6.84 2.01
CA ILE A 38 -14.41 -6.18 3.28
C ILE A 38 -13.08 -5.43 3.21
N ASN A 39 -12.99 -4.34 3.96
CA ASN A 39 -11.74 -3.62 4.19
C ASN A 39 -11.23 -3.83 5.62
N LYS A 40 -9.91 -3.75 5.79
CA LYS A 40 -9.25 -3.78 7.09
C LYS A 40 -8.09 -2.80 7.10
N LEU A 41 -8.04 -1.94 8.10
CA LEU A 41 -6.85 -1.12 8.39
C LEU A 41 -5.84 -1.94 9.18
N ASP A 42 -4.56 -1.74 8.92
CA ASP A 42 -3.51 -2.25 9.78
C ASP A 42 -3.46 -1.53 11.13
N ASP A 43 -2.71 -2.10 12.07
CA ASP A 43 -2.60 -1.59 13.43
C ASP A 43 -2.03 -0.16 13.48
N ASN A 44 -1.16 0.17 12.52
CA ASN A 44 -0.53 1.50 12.41
C ASN A 44 -1.33 2.47 11.52
N ARG A 45 -2.47 2.04 10.96
CA ARG A 45 -3.36 2.83 10.09
C ARG A 45 -2.65 3.46 8.88
N HIS A 46 -1.62 2.79 8.38
CA HIS A 46 -0.91 3.17 7.16
C HIS A 46 -1.37 2.35 5.94
N TRP A 47 -1.93 1.17 6.19
CA TRP A 47 -2.31 0.22 5.16
C TRP A 47 -3.78 -0.11 5.26
N MET A 48 -4.39 -0.23 4.09
CA MET A 48 -5.74 -0.72 3.97
C MET A 48 -5.76 -1.93 3.04
N TYR A 49 -6.30 -3.02 3.56
CA TYR A 49 -6.48 -4.27 2.86
C TYR A 49 -7.92 -4.38 2.39
N CYS A 50 -8.15 -4.72 1.14
CA CYS A 50 -9.45 -4.96 0.54
C CYS A 50 -9.50 -6.38 -0.01
N PHE A 51 -10.41 -7.20 0.49
CA PHE A 51 -10.49 -8.61 0.11
C PHE A 51 -11.92 -9.13 0.19
N ARG A 52 -12.21 -10.19 -0.57
CA ARG A 52 -13.51 -10.85 -0.51
C ARG A 52 -13.64 -11.62 0.81
N LYS A 53 -14.80 -11.52 1.44
CA LYS A 53 -15.13 -12.26 2.67
C LYS A 53 -14.93 -13.75 2.42
N GLY A 54 -14.18 -14.41 3.32
CA GLY A 54 -13.86 -15.83 3.21
C GLY A 54 -12.64 -16.15 2.34
N THR A 55 -11.97 -15.17 1.73
CA THR A 55 -10.69 -15.40 1.05
C THR A 55 -9.62 -15.81 2.07
N VAL A 56 -8.98 -16.96 1.82
CA VAL A 56 -7.79 -17.40 2.53
C VAL A 56 -6.57 -16.98 1.71
N LEU A 57 -5.77 -16.06 2.26
CA LEU A 57 -4.53 -15.63 1.61
C LEU A 57 -3.47 -16.74 1.71
N PRO A 58 -2.82 -17.12 0.61
CA PRO A 58 -1.73 -18.08 0.65
C PRO A 58 -0.51 -17.46 1.35
N LYS A 59 0.30 -18.30 2.01
CA LYS A 59 1.53 -17.85 2.69
C LYS A 59 2.56 -17.24 1.71
N GLN A 60 2.52 -17.66 0.45
CA GLN A 60 3.38 -17.18 -0.62
C GLN A 60 2.57 -17.03 -1.91
N GLY A 61 2.97 -16.07 -2.75
CA GLY A 61 2.30 -15.81 -4.02
C GLY A 61 2.88 -14.58 -4.71
N TRP A 62 2.39 -14.33 -5.92
CA TRP A 62 2.77 -13.19 -6.72
C TRP A 62 2.04 -11.93 -6.22
N LYS A 63 2.75 -10.80 -6.16
CA LYS A 63 2.21 -9.49 -5.79
C LYS A 63 2.52 -8.51 -6.90
N ILE A 64 1.59 -7.60 -7.16
CA ILE A 64 1.77 -6.50 -8.11
C ILE A 64 1.84 -5.22 -7.30
N HIS A 65 2.87 -4.41 -7.53
CA HIS A 65 2.99 -3.08 -6.96
C HIS A 65 2.64 -2.06 -8.04
N LEU A 66 1.75 -1.13 -7.70
CA LEU A 66 1.52 0.07 -8.50
C LEU A 66 2.26 1.23 -7.85
N SER A 67 2.94 2.02 -8.66
CA SER A 67 3.64 3.22 -8.20
C SER A 67 3.22 4.40 -9.07
N CYS A 68 3.03 5.55 -8.43
CA CYS A 68 2.64 6.81 -9.05
C CYS A 68 3.26 7.96 -8.24
N LEU A 69 3.13 9.19 -8.76
CA LEU A 69 3.45 10.38 -7.99
C LEU A 69 2.47 10.52 -6.82
N VAL A 70 2.91 11.15 -5.73
CA VAL A 70 2.10 11.29 -4.51
C VAL A 70 0.84 12.11 -4.78
N GLU A 71 0.93 13.18 -5.59
CA GLU A 71 -0.23 13.97 -6.00
C GLU A 71 -1.26 13.17 -6.83
N ASP A 72 -0.83 12.13 -7.54
CA ASP A 72 -1.68 11.30 -8.40
C ASP A 72 -2.22 10.04 -7.69
N ALA A 73 -1.91 9.86 -6.40
CA ALA A 73 -2.22 8.63 -5.69
C ALA A 73 -3.73 8.34 -5.65
N GLN A 74 -4.57 9.35 -5.38
CA GLN A 74 -6.03 9.18 -5.36
C GLN A 74 -6.56 8.81 -6.75
N LYS A 75 -6.16 9.56 -7.77
CA LYS A 75 -6.56 9.33 -9.17
C LYS A 75 -6.18 7.93 -9.64
N THR A 76 -5.00 7.46 -9.23
CA THR A 76 -4.51 6.12 -9.55
C THR A 76 -5.39 5.06 -8.91
N LEU A 77 -5.82 5.24 -7.66
CA LEU A 77 -6.77 4.34 -7.00
C LEU A 77 -8.13 4.35 -7.69
N ASP A 78 -8.70 5.52 -7.94
CA ASP A 78 -10.02 5.68 -8.55
C ASP A 78 -10.10 4.97 -9.91
N THR A 79 -9.00 4.99 -10.67
CA THR A 79 -8.93 4.36 -11.99
C THR A 79 -8.64 2.86 -11.92
N SER A 80 -7.75 2.42 -11.03
CA SER A 80 -7.25 1.04 -11.02
C SER A 80 -8.12 0.08 -10.19
N VAL A 81 -8.68 0.53 -9.07
CA VAL A 81 -9.45 -0.33 -8.16
C VAL A 81 -10.68 -0.95 -8.83
N PRO A 82 -11.48 -0.23 -9.65
CA PRO A 82 -12.60 -0.85 -10.37
C PRO A 82 -12.17 -2.02 -11.28
N ILE A 83 -11.00 -1.90 -11.91
CA ILE A 83 -10.45 -2.95 -12.78
C ILE A 83 -10.10 -4.18 -11.95
N PHE A 84 -9.42 -3.98 -10.82
CA PHE A 84 -9.00 -5.05 -9.92
C PHE A 84 -10.18 -5.78 -9.26
N LEU A 85 -11.21 -5.05 -8.85
CA LEU A 85 -12.44 -5.62 -8.30
C LEU A 85 -13.17 -6.48 -9.34
N LYS A 86 -13.20 -6.04 -10.61
CA LYS A 86 -13.82 -6.79 -11.71
C LYS A 86 -13.11 -8.12 -12.00
N ILE A 87 -11.79 -8.17 -11.91
CA ILE A 87 -11.00 -9.39 -12.15
C ILE A 87 -10.78 -10.23 -10.89
N MET A 88 -11.46 -9.90 -9.78
CA MET A 88 -11.36 -10.57 -8.48
C MET A 88 -9.93 -10.68 -7.91
N LEU A 89 -9.07 -9.70 -8.19
CA LEU A 89 -7.76 -9.65 -7.56
C LEU A 89 -7.87 -9.08 -6.14
N CYS A 90 -7.31 -9.80 -5.18
CA CYS A 90 -7.19 -9.35 -3.80
C CYS A 90 -6.23 -8.15 -3.71
N LEU A 91 -6.64 -7.06 -3.06
CA LEU A 91 -5.92 -5.79 -3.08
C LEU A 91 -5.36 -5.46 -1.70
N SER A 92 -4.04 -5.33 -1.60
CA SER A 92 -3.41 -4.52 -0.55
C SER A 92 -3.15 -3.14 -1.14
N MET A 93 -3.87 -2.12 -0.70
CA MET A 93 -3.70 -0.76 -1.19
C MET A 93 -2.71 0.01 -0.33
N PHE A 94 -1.88 0.80 -1.00
CA PHE A 94 -0.84 1.59 -0.37
C PHE A 94 -0.71 2.95 -1.04
N ALA A 95 -0.63 3.97 -0.21
CA ALA A 95 -0.13 5.28 -0.58
C ALA A 95 1.29 5.41 0.00
N LEU A 96 2.32 4.95 -0.73
CA LEU A 96 3.68 5.41 -0.38
C LEU A 96 3.75 6.85 -0.85
N ALA A 97 3.55 7.78 0.09
CA ALA A 97 4.06 9.12 -0.04
C ALA A 97 5.60 9.01 -0.05
N LEU A 98 6.19 8.76 -1.23
CA LEU A 98 7.61 9.02 -1.47
C LEU A 98 7.74 10.55 -1.55
N SER A 99 7.96 11.16 -0.39
CA SER A 99 8.50 12.53 -0.27
C SER A 99 10.00 12.47 -0.09
#